data_AF-A0A165INM6-F1
#
_entry.id   AF-A0A165INM6-F1
#
_cell.length_a   1.000
_cell.length_b   1.000
_cell.length_c   1.000
_cell.angle_alpha   90.00
_cell.angle_beta   90.00
_cell.angle_gamma   90.00
#
_symmetry.space_group_name_H-M   'P 1'
#
loop_
_entity.id
_entity.type
_entity.pdbx_description
1 polymer ?
#
loop_
_entity_poly.entity_id
_entity_poly.type
_entity_poly.pdbx_seq_one_letter_code
_entity_poly.pdbx_strand_id
1 'polypeptide(L)'
;MKQLISAAGRLVRQFPRTHLLLSMVLLGGVILIAFRPDNTETTPERVQPISLPERTAPAPKPQTTSKPAPATPQWQTLTVQSGDSLSSLLHPLGIGAGQIDALLKGDDKLKRLTRLRPGEALEVIVNDSGSLTNVRYHPSKVETLTARLTGGGWSVRLSQREYQKQTRFAQADITGSLFLAGAAAGITDRLTMQLANLFAWDVDFALDIRKGDRFRIIYEELYLDGEKVGEGDILMAEFWNQGRHLTAFRYETLSGDVEYLNIKGDSMRKAFIRTPVAFSRISSRFNPGRKHPVLNRIRAHKGTDYAAPSGTPIKAAGDGKVIFAGVKGGYGNVIILKHGQIYT
;
A
#
# COMPACT_ATOMS: atom_id res chain seq x y z
N MET A 1 51.83 -23.35 17.01
CA MET A 1 51.72 -23.18 18.48
C MET A 1 52.86 -22.35 19.08
N LYS A 2 54.15 -22.67 18.84
CA LYS A 2 55.30 -21.94 19.42
C LYS A 2 55.36 -20.43 19.07
N GLN A 3 54.88 -20.01 17.89
CA GLN A 3 54.89 -18.59 17.50
C GLN A 3 53.76 -17.74 18.12
N LEU A 4 52.61 -18.35 18.45
CA LEU A 4 51.52 -17.65 19.13
C LEU A 4 51.88 -17.38 20.61
N ILE A 5 52.57 -18.33 21.25
CA ILE A 5 53.04 -18.21 22.63
C ILE A 5 54.11 -17.10 22.75
N SER A 6 54.97 -16.93 21.73
CA SER A 6 56.00 -15.87 21.74
C SER A 6 55.47 -14.46 21.40
N ALA A 7 54.33 -14.37 20.69
CA ALA A 7 53.63 -13.11 20.47
C ALA A 7 52.92 -12.63 21.75
N ALA A 8 52.24 -13.53 22.46
CA ALA A 8 51.57 -13.23 23.72
C ALA A 8 52.56 -12.75 24.81
N GLY A 9 53.73 -13.37 24.92
CA GLY A 9 54.74 -12.97 25.90
C GLY A 9 55.36 -11.58 25.68
N ARG A 10 55.38 -11.08 24.43
CA ARG A 10 55.81 -9.72 24.10
C ARG A 10 54.75 -8.68 24.40
N LEU A 11 53.48 -9.01 24.15
CA LEU A 11 52.34 -8.15 24.46
C LEU A 11 52.21 -7.91 25.97
N VAL A 12 52.39 -8.96 26.78
CA VAL A 12 52.29 -8.90 28.26
C VAL A 12 53.37 -8.00 28.88
N ARG A 13 54.53 -7.80 28.22
CA ARG A 13 55.60 -6.92 28.74
C ARG A 13 55.35 -5.43 28.47
N GLN A 14 54.41 -5.08 27.58
CA GLN A 14 54.13 -3.68 27.21
C GLN A 14 53.13 -2.99 28.15
N PHE A 15 52.44 -3.74 29.00
CA PHE A 15 51.43 -3.19 29.91
C PHE A 15 51.94 -3.09 31.35
N PRO A 16 51.70 -1.96 32.05
CA PRO A 16 51.92 -1.85 33.48
C PRO A 16 51.22 -2.98 34.25
N ARG A 17 51.87 -3.51 35.30
CA ARG A 17 51.38 -4.65 36.09
C ARG A 17 49.96 -4.46 36.63
N THR A 18 49.56 -3.21 36.88
CA THR A 18 48.23 -2.81 37.34
C THR A 18 47.12 -3.10 36.32
N HIS A 19 47.37 -2.88 35.02
CA HIS A 19 46.39 -3.16 33.97
C HIS A 19 46.22 -4.65 33.70
N LEU A 20 47.30 -5.42 33.81
CA LEU A 20 47.23 -6.88 33.70
C LEU A 20 46.40 -7.48 34.84
N LEU A 21 46.60 -7.01 36.07
CA LEU A 21 45.78 -7.41 37.22
C LEU A 21 44.31 -7.04 37.02
N LEU A 22 44.01 -5.82 36.56
CA LEU A 22 42.64 -5.38 36.31
C LEU A 22 41.95 -6.22 35.23
N SER A 23 42.67 -6.56 34.16
CA SER A 23 42.14 -7.41 33.08
C SER A 23 41.90 -8.85 33.51
N MET A 24 42.74 -9.42 34.39
CA MET A 24 42.50 -10.75 34.96
C MET A 24 41.30 -10.76 35.90
N VAL A 25 41.10 -9.71 36.70
CA VAL A 25 39.92 -9.58 37.58
C VAL A 25 38.64 -9.47 36.73
N LEU A 26 38.66 -8.67 35.67
CA LEU A 26 37.53 -8.55 34.73
C LEU A 26 37.20 -9.88 34.05
N LEU A 27 38.23 -10.60 33.58
CA LEU A 27 38.06 -11.90 32.95
C LEU A 27 37.52 -12.94 33.95
N GLY A 28 38.03 -12.93 35.18
CA GLY A 28 37.53 -13.78 36.27
C GLY A 28 36.07 -13.49 36.61
N GLY A 29 35.66 -12.22 36.63
CA GLY A 29 34.26 -11.81 36.85
C GLY A 29 33.31 -12.30 35.75
N VAL A 30 33.73 -12.22 34.48
CA VAL A 30 32.94 -12.73 33.34
C VAL A 30 32.78 -14.25 33.40
N ILE A 31 33.85 -14.98 33.77
CA ILE A 31 33.80 -16.44 33.94
C ILE A 31 32.86 -16.81 35.10
N LEU A 32 32.88 -16.07 36.21
CA LEU A 32 31.99 -16.29 37.35
C LEU A 32 30.51 -16.09 37.01
N ILE A 33 30.19 -15.15 36.11
CA ILE A 33 28.82 -14.94 35.63
C ILE A 33 28.42 -16.06 34.66
N ALA A 34 29.32 -16.49 33.77
CA ALA A 34 29.05 -17.53 32.79
C ALA A 34 28.87 -18.93 33.41
N PHE A 35 29.44 -19.18 34.59
CA PHE A 35 29.31 -20.45 35.32
C PHE A 35 28.35 -20.37 36.52
N ARG A 36 27.47 -19.36 36.59
CA ARG A 36 26.37 -19.39 37.56
C ARG A 36 25.45 -20.59 37.23
N PRO A 37 25.30 -21.57 38.13
CA PRO A 37 24.33 -22.64 37.92
C PRO A 37 22.91 -22.06 37.95
N ASP A 38 22.14 -22.30 36.89
CA ASP A 38 20.71 -22.01 36.87
C ASP A 38 20.01 -22.96 37.84
N ASN A 39 19.72 -22.47 39.04
CA ASN A 39 18.83 -23.13 39.98
C ASN A 39 17.37 -22.85 39.56
N THR A 40 16.99 -23.22 38.35
CA THR A 40 15.58 -23.44 38.02
C THR A 40 15.25 -24.86 38.46
N GLU A 41 14.90 -25.01 39.73
CA GLU A 41 14.18 -26.19 40.20
C GLU A 41 12.86 -26.26 39.40
N THR A 42 12.75 -27.25 38.52
CA THR A 42 11.48 -27.66 37.93
C THR A 42 10.62 -28.21 39.06
N THR A 43 9.82 -27.33 39.67
CA THR A 43 8.72 -27.72 40.54
C THR A 43 7.80 -28.63 39.72
N PRO A 44 7.54 -29.89 40.14
CA PRO A 44 6.55 -30.70 39.46
C PRO A 44 5.21 -30.00 39.56
N GLU A 45 4.64 -29.63 38.42
CA GLU A 45 3.36 -28.97 38.32
C GLU A 45 2.29 -29.88 38.93
N ARG A 46 1.85 -29.54 40.15
CA ARG A 46 0.79 -30.24 40.86
C ARG A 46 -0.51 -29.92 40.15
N VAL A 47 -0.91 -30.78 39.22
CA VAL A 47 -2.23 -30.73 38.60
C VAL A 47 -3.27 -30.98 39.69
N GLN A 48 -3.89 -29.91 40.20
CA GLN A 48 -5.11 -30.03 40.97
C GLN A 48 -6.27 -30.10 39.96
N PRO A 49 -7.00 -31.22 39.87
CA PRO A 49 -8.23 -31.24 39.10
C PRO A 49 -9.22 -30.28 39.77
N ILE A 50 -9.62 -29.24 39.05
CA ILE A 50 -10.74 -28.38 39.46
C ILE A 50 -12.00 -29.24 39.35
N SER A 51 -12.58 -29.62 40.49
CA SER A 51 -13.93 -30.15 40.54
C SER A 51 -14.90 -29.01 40.23
N LEU A 52 -15.42 -28.99 39.00
CA LEU A 52 -16.53 -28.11 38.65
C LEU A 52 -17.74 -28.52 39.51
N PRO A 53 -18.45 -27.56 40.15
CA PRO A 53 -19.68 -27.88 40.84
C PRO A 53 -20.65 -28.52 39.85
N GLU A 54 -21.26 -29.62 40.27
CA GLU A 54 -22.30 -30.31 39.52
C GLU A 54 -23.38 -29.29 39.13
N ARG A 55 -23.65 -29.17 37.83
CA ARG A 55 -24.61 -28.20 37.30
C ARG A 55 -25.99 -28.54 37.83
N THR A 56 -26.37 -27.93 38.95
CA THR A 56 -27.75 -28.00 39.43
C THR A 56 -28.63 -27.52 38.30
N ALA A 57 -29.55 -28.38 37.85
CA ALA A 57 -30.52 -28.01 36.85
C ALA A 57 -31.18 -26.69 37.28
N PRO A 58 -31.22 -25.66 36.41
CA PRO A 58 -31.84 -24.41 36.78
C PRO A 58 -33.31 -24.68 37.12
N ALA A 59 -33.74 -24.23 38.30
CA ALA A 59 -35.15 -24.23 38.68
C ALA A 59 -35.98 -23.65 37.51
N PRO A 60 -37.18 -24.21 37.21
CA PRO A 60 -38.02 -23.69 36.15
C PRO A 60 -38.28 -22.20 36.41
N LYS A 61 -37.75 -21.35 35.54
CA LYS A 61 -37.99 -19.91 35.60
C LYS A 61 -39.50 -19.68 35.53
N PRO A 62 -40.07 -18.75 36.32
CA PRO A 62 -41.44 -18.32 36.13
C PRO A 62 -41.64 -17.96 34.66
N GLN A 63 -42.64 -18.56 34.03
CA GLN A 63 -43.07 -18.22 32.67
C GLN A 63 -43.44 -16.73 32.67
N THR A 64 -42.45 -15.90 32.37
CA THR A 64 -42.68 -14.50 32.09
C THR A 64 -43.29 -14.50 30.72
N THR A 65 -44.58 -14.16 30.63
CA THR A 65 -45.25 -13.90 29.36
C THR A 65 -44.40 -12.91 28.59
N SER A 66 -43.66 -13.40 27.59
CA SER A 66 -42.82 -12.55 26.75
C SER A 66 -43.77 -11.67 25.94
N LYS A 67 -43.92 -10.42 26.38
CA LYS A 67 -44.39 -9.33 25.53
C LYS A 67 -43.59 -9.40 24.22
N PRO A 68 -44.23 -9.42 23.03
CA PRO A 68 -43.49 -9.49 21.77
C PRO A 68 -42.44 -8.38 21.74
N ALA A 69 -41.19 -8.75 21.47
CA ALA A 69 -40.16 -7.77 21.20
C ALA A 69 -40.67 -6.88 20.04
N PRO A 70 -40.60 -5.53 20.15
CA PRO A 70 -41.00 -4.67 19.06
C PRO A 70 -40.22 -5.06 17.80
N ALA A 71 -40.92 -5.23 16.69
CA ALA A 71 -40.32 -5.60 15.42
C ALA A 71 -39.18 -4.64 15.09
N THR A 72 -37.95 -5.14 15.05
CA THR A 72 -36.79 -4.33 14.65
C THR A 72 -37.02 -3.92 13.20
N PRO A 73 -37.00 -2.62 12.87
CA PRO A 73 -37.22 -2.18 11.50
C PRO A 73 -36.21 -2.84 10.56
N GLN A 74 -36.70 -3.46 9.49
CA GLN A 74 -35.87 -4.22 8.56
C GLN A 74 -35.14 -3.29 7.58
N TRP A 75 -33.86 -3.55 7.38
CA TRP A 75 -33.05 -2.86 6.38
C TRP A 75 -33.46 -3.32 4.98
N GLN A 76 -33.64 -2.36 4.08
CA GLN A 76 -33.83 -2.59 2.66
C GLN A 76 -32.52 -2.30 1.93
N THR A 77 -32.02 -3.27 1.18
CA THR A 77 -30.75 -3.14 0.44
C THR A 77 -31.03 -2.81 -1.02
N LEU A 78 -30.47 -1.71 -1.49
CA LEU A 78 -30.57 -1.20 -2.85
C LEU A 78 -29.21 -1.31 -3.54
N THR A 79 -29.13 -2.12 -4.59
CA THR A 79 -27.90 -2.31 -5.36
C THR A 79 -27.87 -1.35 -6.54
N VAL A 80 -26.84 -0.51 -6.61
CA VAL A 80 -26.68 0.52 -7.64
C VAL A 80 -26.41 -0.12 -9.00
N GLN A 81 -27.20 0.24 -10.01
CA GLN A 81 -27.03 -0.18 -11.39
C GLN A 81 -26.40 0.93 -12.25
N SER A 82 -26.03 0.60 -13.48
CA SER A 82 -25.53 1.59 -14.44
C SER A 82 -26.61 2.61 -14.76
N GLY A 83 -26.30 3.90 -14.60
CA GLY A 83 -27.24 5.01 -14.83
C GLY A 83 -28.08 5.40 -13.61
N ASP A 84 -27.93 4.70 -12.47
CA ASP A 84 -28.62 5.08 -11.25
C ASP A 84 -28.07 6.35 -10.61
N SER A 85 -28.98 7.07 -9.94
CA SER A 85 -28.71 8.18 -9.05
C SER A 85 -29.30 7.89 -7.67
N LEU A 86 -28.89 8.63 -6.65
CA LEU A 86 -29.50 8.51 -5.31
C LEU A 86 -31.03 8.73 -5.37
N SER A 87 -31.49 9.63 -6.24
CA SER A 87 -32.92 9.87 -6.47
C SER A 87 -33.63 8.69 -7.14
N SER A 88 -33.05 8.11 -8.19
CA SER A 88 -33.67 6.95 -8.86
C SER A 88 -33.70 5.70 -7.98
N LEU A 89 -32.72 5.54 -7.09
CA LEU A 89 -32.66 4.42 -6.14
C LEU A 89 -33.71 4.52 -5.03
N LEU A 90 -33.96 5.72 -4.52
CA LEU A 90 -34.85 5.92 -3.37
C LEU A 90 -36.30 6.22 -3.77
N HIS A 91 -36.55 6.68 -5.00
CA HIS A 91 -37.89 6.97 -5.49
C HIS A 91 -38.86 5.76 -5.46
N PRO A 92 -38.45 4.53 -5.83
CA PRO A 92 -39.30 3.34 -5.71
C PRO A 92 -39.76 3.04 -4.28
N LEU A 93 -39.05 3.56 -3.27
CA LEU A 93 -39.41 3.43 -1.85
C LEU A 93 -40.31 4.57 -1.35
N GLY A 94 -40.82 5.41 -2.25
CA GLY A 94 -41.66 6.57 -1.92
C GLY A 94 -40.89 7.76 -1.35
N ILE A 95 -39.55 7.74 -1.40
CA ILE A 95 -38.72 8.83 -0.87
C ILE A 95 -38.61 9.95 -1.92
N GLY A 96 -39.24 11.08 -1.61
CA GLY A 96 -39.23 12.27 -2.47
C GLY A 96 -37.94 13.09 -2.40
N ALA A 97 -37.74 13.95 -3.40
CA ALA A 97 -36.55 14.81 -3.53
C ALA A 97 -36.27 15.69 -2.29
N GLY A 98 -37.31 16.14 -1.58
CA GLY A 98 -37.15 16.95 -0.36
C GLY A 98 -36.48 16.20 0.80
N GLN A 99 -36.79 14.90 0.97
CA GLN A 99 -36.13 14.06 1.99
C GLN A 99 -34.66 13.80 1.62
N ILE A 100 -34.38 13.61 0.33
CA ILE A 100 -33.02 13.41 -0.19
C ILE A 100 -32.19 14.68 0.01
N ASP A 101 -32.74 15.85 -0.31
CA ASP A 101 -32.08 17.14 -0.10
C ASP A 101 -31.80 17.39 1.40
N ALA A 102 -32.77 17.11 2.27
CA ALA A 102 -32.59 17.21 3.73
C ALA A 102 -31.51 16.25 4.26
N LEU A 103 -31.41 15.04 3.71
CA LEU A 103 -30.33 14.10 4.00
C LEU A 103 -28.97 14.67 3.59
N LEU A 104 -28.81 15.09 2.34
CA LEU A 104 -27.54 15.57 1.81
C LEU A 104 -27.05 16.87 2.47
N LYS A 105 -27.97 17.71 2.97
CA LYS A 105 -27.66 18.92 3.74
C LYS A 105 -27.35 18.65 5.22
N GLY A 106 -27.68 17.46 5.73
CA GLY A 106 -27.49 17.12 7.14
C GLY A 106 -26.03 17.03 7.58
N ASP A 107 -25.13 16.54 6.71
CA ASP A 107 -23.68 16.46 6.97
C ASP A 107 -22.92 16.36 5.63
N ASP A 108 -21.77 17.03 5.51
CA ASP A 108 -20.93 16.98 4.30
C ASP A 108 -20.49 15.56 3.92
N LYS A 109 -20.36 14.64 4.87
CA LYS A 109 -20.02 13.23 4.63
C LYS A 109 -21.09 12.53 3.79
N LEU A 110 -22.35 12.96 3.86
CA LEU A 110 -23.44 12.37 3.08
C LEU A 110 -23.41 12.74 1.60
N LYS A 111 -22.63 13.75 1.21
CA LYS A 111 -22.37 14.04 -0.21
C LYS A 111 -21.73 12.85 -0.94
N ARG A 112 -21.09 11.92 -0.22
CA ARG A 112 -20.57 10.66 -0.78
C ARG A 112 -21.65 9.81 -1.45
N LEU A 113 -22.89 9.89 -0.97
CA LEU A 113 -24.05 9.17 -1.54
C LEU A 113 -24.43 9.67 -2.96
N THR A 114 -23.87 10.80 -3.41
CA THR A 114 -24.05 11.28 -4.80
C THR A 114 -23.07 10.66 -5.79
N ARG A 115 -22.05 9.95 -5.30
CA ARG A 115 -20.97 9.35 -6.10
C ARG A 115 -20.98 7.83 -6.04
N LEU A 116 -22.14 7.23 -5.78
CA LEU A 116 -22.32 5.79 -5.75
C LEU A 116 -21.94 5.19 -7.12
N ARG A 117 -21.29 4.03 -7.10
CA ARG A 117 -20.84 3.33 -8.31
C ARG A 117 -21.68 2.09 -8.56
N PRO A 118 -21.86 1.66 -9.82
CA PRO A 118 -22.52 0.41 -10.14
C PRO A 118 -21.91 -0.77 -9.37
N GLY A 119 -22.76 -1.60 -8.77
CA GLY A 119 -22.39 -2.74 -7.92
C GLY A 119 -22.27 -2.42 -6.43
N GLU A 120 -22.29 -1.15 -6.02
CA GLU A 120 -22.36 -0.78 -4.61
C GLU A 120 -23.76 -0.99 -4.02
N ALA A 121 -23.84 -1.18 -2.70
CA ALA A 121 -25.09 -1.36 -1.99
C ALA A 121 -25.35 -0.19 -1.02
N LEU A 122 -26.58 0.35 -1.09
CA LEU A 122 -27.12 1.33 -0.17
C LEU A 122 -28.21 0.68 0.66
N GLU A 123 -28.09 0.73 1.97
CA GLU A 123 -29.08 0.16 2.89
C GLU A 123 -29.88 1.27 3.55
N VAL A 124 -31.20 1.13 3.58
CA VAL A 124 -32.08 2.15 4.15
C VAL A 124 -33.16 1.53 5.03
N ILE A 125 -33.65 2.34 5.97
CA ILE A 125 -34.88 2.06 6.70
C ILE A 125 -35.86 3.18 6.37
N VAL A 126 -37.03 2.79 5.90
CA VAL A 126 -38.18 3.65 5.70
C VAL A 126 -39.24 3.24 6.71
N ASN A 127 -39.77 4.20 7.46
CA ASN A 127 -40.83 3.92 8.43
C ASN A 127 -42.21 3.78 7.74
N ASP A 128 -43.22 3.39 8.50
CA ASP A 128 -44.59 3.18 7.98
C ASP A 128 -45.22 4.45 7.38
N SER A 129 -44.70 5.63 7.72
CA SER A 129 -45.14 6.93 7.17
C SER A 129 -44.43 7.31 5.85
N GLY A 130 -43.58 6.44 5.29
CA GLY A 130 -42.82 6.73 4.06
C GLY A 130 -41.66 7.70 4.27
N SER A 131 -41.17 7.84 5.51
CA SER A 131 -40.03 8.71 5.84
C SER A 131 -38.75 7.89 5.99
N LEU A 132 -37.67 8.35 5.35
CA LEU A 132 -36.34 7.78 5.47
C LEU A 132 -35.77 8.07 6.86
N THR A 133 -35.53 7.04 7.67
CA THR A 133 -35.03 7.21 9.06
C THR A 133 -33.57 6.80 9.22
N ASN A 134 -33.10 5.83 8.43
CA ASN A 134 -31.72 5.37 8.51
C ASN A 134 -31.15 5.16 7.12
N VAL A 135 -29.86 5.47 6.99
CA VAL A 135 -29.05 5.18 5.81
C VAL A 135 -27.77 4.52 6.29
N ARG A 136 -27.38 3.43 5.64
CA ARG A 136 -26.09 2.78 5.83
C ARG A 136 -25.48 2.51 4.47
N TYR A 137 -24.25 2.92 4.31
CA TYR A 137 -23.48 2.78 3.08
C TYR A 137 -22.08 2.30 3.42
N HIS A 138 -21.55 1.42 2.59
CA HIS A 138 -20.21 0.84 2.76
C HIS A 138 -19.32 1.31 1.59
N PRO A 139 -18.68 2.48 1.68
CA PRO A 139 -17.82 2.99 0.60
C PRO A 139 -16.64 2.08 0.28
N SER A 140 -16.24 1.25 1.23
CA SER A 140 -15.19 0.25 1.07
C SER A 140 -15.43 -0.91 2.04
N LYS A 141 -14.56 -1.93 2.00
CA LYS A 141 -14.63 -3.07 2.94
C LYS A 141 -14.38 -2.68 4.40
N VAL A 142 -13.85 -1.48 4.65
CA VAL A 142 -13.48 -1.01 6.00
C VAL A 142 -14.22 0.23 6.44
N GLU A 143 -14.84 0.97 5.52
CA GLU A 143 -15.62 2.15 5.84
C GLU A 143 -17.10 1.81 5.92
N THR A 144 -17.76 2.31 6.95
CA THR A 144 -19.22 2.29 7.07
C THR A 144 -19.69 3.70 7.40
N LEU A 145 -20.45 4.28 6.49
CA LEU A 145 -21.19 5.53 6.69
C LEU A 145 -22.60 5.18 7.18
N THR A 146 -22.96 5.67 8.36
CA THR A 146 -24.30 5.53 8.92
C THR A 146 -24.89 6.91 9.16
N ALA A 147 -26.16 7.07 8.81
CA ALA A 147 -26.97 8.24 9.11
C ALA A 147 -28.25 7.79 9.78
N ARG A 148 -28.63 8.46 10.87
CA ARG A 148 -29.89 8.22 11.56
C ARG A 148 -30.60 9.54 11.79
N LEU A 149 -31.88 9.62 11.41
CA LEU A 149 -32.73 10.76 11.69
C LEU A 149 -33.10 10.76 13.19
N THR A 150 -32.71 11.83 13.89
CA THR A 150 -32.93 12.02 15.33
C THR A 150 -33.37 13.45 15.60
N GLY A 151 -34.55 13.64 16.18
CA GLY A 151 -35.03 14.97 16.59
C GLY A 151 -35.15 16.00 15.46
N GLY A 152 -35.38 15.55 14.21
CA GLY A 152 -35.48 16.44 13.04
C GLY A 152 -34.15 16.73 12.32
N GLY A 153 -33.02 16.21 12.82
CA GLY A 153 -31.71 16.32 12.17
C GLY A 153 -31.05 14.94 11.94
N TRP A 154 -30.05 14.90 11.06
CA TRP A 154 -29.31 13.68 10.76
C TRP A 154 -28.08 13.54 11.66
N SER A 155 -28.04 12.49 12.47
CA SER A 155 -26.84 12.05 13.18
C SER A 155 -26.01 11.14 12.27
N VAL A 156 -24.83 11.61 11.85
CA VAL A 156 -23.98 10.92 10.87
C VAL A 156 -22.69 10.43 11.51
N ARG A 157 -22.35 9.16 11.27
CA ARG A 157 -21.11 8.54 11.73
C ARG A 157 -20.45 7.80 10.57
N LEU A 158 -19.21 8.18 10.29
CA LEU A 158 -18.30 7.42 9.44
C LEU A 158 -17.38 6.61 10.36
N SER A 159 -17.49 5.30 10.32
CA SER A 159 -16.60 4.37 11.02
C SER A 159 -15.62 3.78 10.02
N GLN A 160 -14.34 3.72 10.39
CA GLN A 160 -13.31 3.09 9.60
C GLN A 160 -12.63 2.01 10.44
N ARG A 161 -12.62 0.77 9.92
CA ARG A 161 -11.87 -0.35 10.48
C ARG A 161 -10.44 -0.30 9.93
N GLU A 162 -9.47 -0.78 10.70
CA GLU A 162 -8.11 -0.96 10.18
C GLU A 162 -7.96 -2.36 9.60
N TYR A 163 -7.21 -2.47 8.51
CA TYR A 163 -6.76 -3.76 8.00
C TYR A 163 -5.77 -4.36 8.98
N GLN A 164 -5.89 -5.66 9.23
CA GLN A 164 -4.78 -6.40 9.83
C GLN A 164 -3.71 -6.58 8.76
N LYS A 165 -2.53 -6.01 9.00
CA LYS A 165 -1.40 -6.07 8.08
C LYS A 165 -0.51 -7.23 8.45
N GLN A 166 -0.16 -8.05 7.47
CA GLN A 166 0.82 -9.10 7.65
C GLN A 166 1.96 -8.94 6.65
N THR A 167 3.19 -8.98 7.13
CA THR A 167 4.37 -8.89 6.26
C THR A 167 4.58 -10.19 5.50
N ARG A 168 4.90 -10.06 4.21
CA ARG A 168 5.23 -11.15 3.29
C ARG A 168 6.50 -10.87 2.51
N PHE A 169 7.07 -11.93 1.96
CA PHE A 169 8.24 -11.90 1.10
C PHE A 169 7.91 -12.55 -0.24
N ALA A 170 8.37 -11.95 -1.34
CA ALA A 170 8.32 -12.54 -2.67
C ALA A 170 9.61 -12.29 -3.43
N GLN A 171 10.00 -13.23 -4.29
CA GLN A 171 11.16 -13.09 -5.17
C GLN A 171 10.94 -13.83 -6.48
N ALA A 172 11.57 -13.33 -7.55
CA ALA A 172 11.56 -14.01 -8.84
C ALA A 172 12.81 -13.67 -9.66
N ASP A 173 13.24 -14.64 -10.47
CA ASP A 173 14.12 -14.41 -11.61
C ASP A 173 13.26 -14.13 -12.86
N ILE A 174 13.65 -13.11 -13.61
CA ILE A 174 12.96 -12.69 -14.83
C ILE A 174 13.46 -13.54 -15.98
N THR A 175 12.56 -14.31 -16.59
CA THR A 175 12.84 -15.12 -17.78
C THR A 175 12.28 -14.48 -19.05
N GLY A 176 11.25 -13.64 -18.92
CA GLY A 176 10.58 -12.95 -20.02
C GLY A 176 10.23 -11.50 -19.66
N SER A 177 9.17 -11.30 -18.88
CA SER A 177 8.73 -9.97 -18.43
C SER A 177 8.62 -9.90 -16.90
N LEU A 178 8.65 -8.68 -16.36
CA LEU A 178 8.44 -8.44 -14.92
C LEU A 178 7.09 -8.98 -14.44
N PHE A 179 6.03 -8.84 -15.24
CA PHE A 179 4.68 -9.33 -14.89
C PHE A 179 4.59 -10.84 -14.84
N LEU A 180 5.22 -11.54 -15.79
CA LEU A 180 5.26 -13.00 -15.76
C LEU A 180 6.04 -13.49 -14.53
N ALA A 181 7.14 -12.83 -14.20
CA ALA A 181 7.92 -13.14 -13.01
C ALA A 181 7.16 -12.81 -11.71
N GLY A 182 6.42 -11.69 -11.68
CA GLY A 182 5.54 -11.30 -10.57
C GLY A 182 4.42 -12.30 -10.32
N ALA A 183 3.69 -12.67 -11.37
CA ALA A 183 2.64 -13.69 -11.27
C ALA A 183 3.20 -15.05 -10.80
N ALA A 184 4.38 -15.45 -11.30
CA ALA A 184 5.05 -16.67 -10.85
C ALA A 184 5.50 -16.62 -9.39
N ALA A 185 5.82 -15.43 -8.85
CA ALA A 185 6.13 -15.22 -7.45
C ALA A 185 4.88 -14.99 -6.56
N GLY A 186 3.68 -15.12 -7.12
CA GLY A 186 2.42 -15.01 -6.38
C GLY A 186 2.04 -13.57 -6.01
N ILE A 187 2.60 -12.56 -6.70
CA ILE A 187 2.24 -11.15 -6.48
C ILE A 187 1.32 -10.64 -7.59
N THR A 188 0.40 -9.74 -7.25
CA THR A 188 -0.56 -9.20 -8.24
C THR A 188 0.09 -8.22 -9.21
N ASP A 189 -0.59 -7.97 -10.34
CA ASP A 189 -0.21 -6.92 -11.29
C ASP A 189 -0.11 -5.53 -10.64
N ARG A 190 -0.97 -5.25 -9.65
CA ARG A 190 -0.93 -3.99 -8.88
C ARG A 190 0.39 -3.87 -8.11
N LEU A 191 0.78 -4.92 -7.39
CA LEU A 191 2.03 -4.93 -6.63
C LEU A 191 3.25 -4.93 -7.54
N THR A 192 3.16 -5.64 -8.68
CA THR A 192 4.18 -5.61 -9.73
C THR A 192 4.36 -4.20 -10.33
N MET A 193 3.27 -3.48 -10.57
CA MET A 193 3.31 -2.08 -10.99
C MET A 193 3.90 -1.17 -9.91
N GLN A 194 3.59 -1.40 -8.63
CA GLN A 194 4.20 -0.66 -7.52
C GLN A 194 5.71 -0.85 -7.52
N LEU A 195 6.19 -2.10 -7.68
CA LEU A 195 7.61 -2.42 -7.81
C LEU A 195 8.25 -1.71 -9.01
N ALA A 196 7.60 -1.74 -10.18
CA ALA A 196 8.10 -1.05 -11.37
C ALA A 196 8.22 0.47 -11.14
N ASN A 197 7.22 1.08 -10.48
CA ASN A 197 7.24 2.51 -10.18
C ASN A 197 8.36 2.90 -9.21
N LEU A 198 8.76 2.03 -8.27
CA LEU A 198 9.87 2.30 -7.34
C LEU A 198 11.19 2.51 -8.08
N PHE A 199 11.43 1.76 -9.15
CA PHE A 199 12.68 1.80 -9.91
C PHE A 199 12.55 2.46 -11.28
N ALA A 200 11.41 3.08 -11.61
CA ALA A 200 11.15 3.68 -12.93
C ALA A 200 12.15 4.79 -13.33
N TRP A 201 12.83 5.39 -12.35
CA TRP A 201 13.87 6.39 -12.59
C TRP A 201 15.24 5.77 -12.91
N ASP A 202 15.45 4.51 -12.53
CA ASP A 202 16.71 3.81 -12.63
C ASP A 202 16.71 2.72 -13.70
N VAL A 203 15.55 2.13 -13.99
CA VAL A 203 15.37 1.02 -14.93
C VAL A 203 14.23 1.36 -15.89
N ASP A 204 14.50 1.32 -17.19
CA ASP A 204 13.44 1.29 -18.19
C ASP A 204 12.92 -0.14 -18.32
N PHE A 205 11.83 -0.47 -17.63
CA PHE A 205 11.28 -1.82 -17.62
C PHE A 205 10.84 -2.35 -19.00
N ALA A 206 10.70 -1.48 -20.01
CA ALA A 206 10.39 -1.89 -21.38
C ALA A 206 11.65 -2.22 -22.19
N LEU A 207 12.80 -1.63 -21.87
CA LEU A 207 14.02 -1.72 -22.70
C LEU A 207 15.17 -2.45 -22.01
N ASP A 208 15.26 -2.33 -20.70
CA ASP A 208 16.41 -2.75 -19.91
C ASP A 208 16.23 -4.14 -19.31
N ILE A 209 15.02 -4.70 -19.30
CA ILE A 209 14.73 -6.02 -18.73
C ILE A 209 15.34 -7.12 -19.60
N ARG A 210 16.10 -8.01 -18.94
CA ARG A 210 16.77 -9.14 -19.55
C ARG A 210 16.48 -10.42 -18.78
N LYS A 211 16.63 -11.54 -19.48
CA LYS A 211 16.65 -12.85 -18.84
C LYS A 211 17.80 -12.90 -17.83
N GLY A 212 17.49 -13.28 -16.59
CA GLY A 212 18.46 -13.36 -15.49
C GLY A 212 18.49 -12.13 -14.56
N ASP A 213 17.76 -11.06 -14.91
CA ASP A 213 17.42 -10.03 -13.93
C ASP A 213 16.55 -10.65 -12.83
N ARG A 214 16.54 -10.07 -11.63
CA ARG A 214 15.74 -10.61 -10.51
C ARG A 214 15.30 -9.54 -9.55
N PHE A 215 14.25 -9.82 -8.79
CA PHE A 215 13.78 -8.93 -7.74
C PHE A 215 13.48 -9.68 -6.44
N ARG A 216 13.51 -8.94 -5.35
CA ARG A 216 13.01 -9.37 -4.03
C ARG A 216 12.19 -8.26 -3.43
N ILE A 217 11.08 -8.58 -2.80
CA ILE A 217 10.26 -7.60 -2.10
C ILE A 217 9.80 -8.13 -0.75
N ILE A 218 9.70 -7.21 0.20
CA ILE A 218 8.93 -7.37 1.44
C ILE A 218 7.74 -6.44 1.32
N TYR A 219 6.52 -6.93 1.55
CA TYR A 219 5.28 -6.17 1.34
C TYR A 219 4.22 -6.55 2.38
N GLU A 220 3.17 -5.73 2.46
CA GLU A 220 2.03 -5.97 3.33
C GLU A 220 0.93 -6.76 2.59
N GLU A 221 0.40 -7.80 3.21
CA GLU A 221 -0.92 -8.36 2.89
C GLU A 221 -1.97 -7.78 3.84
N LEU A 222 -3.15 -7.47 3.30
CA LEU A 222 -4.25 -6.88 4.05
C LEU A 222 -5.29 -7.95 4.35
N TYR A 223 -5.63 -8.09 5.62
CA TYR A 223 -6.62 -9.03 6.12
C TYR A 223 -7.78 -8.30 6.79
N LEU A 224 -8.99 -8.82 6.58
CA LEU A 224 -10.19 -8.48 7.36
C LEU A 224 -10.85 -9.77 7.80
N ASP A 225 -11.17 -9.85 9.09
CA ASP A 225 -11.91 -10.98 9.67
C ASP A 225 -11.26 -12.35 9.37
N GLY A 226 -9.93 -12.38 9.26
CA GLY A 226 -9.15 -13.58 8.95
C GLY A 226 -8.94 -13.87 7.46
N GLU A 227 -9.61 -13.16 6.56
CA GLU A 227 -9.51 -13.36 5.12
C GLU A 227 -8.58 -12.34 4.45
N LYS A 228 -7.75 -12.78 3.50
CA LYS A 228 -6.93 -11.88 2.67
C LYS A 228 -7.86 -11.10 1.75
N VAL A 229 -7.90 -9.78 1.94
CA VAL A 229 -8.74 -8.87 1.14
C VAL A 229 -7.95 -8.05 0.14
N GLY A 230 -6.63 -8.06 0.23
CA GLY A 230 -5.77 -7.39 -0.73
C GLY A 230 -4.31 -7.36 -0.31
N GLU A 231 -3.57 -6.48 -0.96
CA GLU A 231 -2.15 -6.22 -0.72
C GLU A 231 -2.01 -4.73 -0.41
N GLY A 232 -1.10 -4.40 0.50
CA GLY A 232 -0.78 -3.04 0.91
C GLY A 232 0.46 -2.55 0.19
N ASP A 233 1.34 -1.90 0.96
CA ASP A 233 2.56 -1.29 0.44
C ASP A 233 3.73 -2.28 0.35
N ILE A 234 4.64 -2.01 -0.59
CA ILE A 234 6.00 -2.58 -0.55
C ILE A 234 6.78 -1.87 0.56
N LEU A 235 7.31 -2.63 1.50
CA LEU A 235 8.15 -2.14 2.61
C LEU A 235 9.62 -2.06 2.21
N MET A 236 10.08 -3.03 1.43
CA MET A 236 11.44 -3.10 0.89
C MET A 236 11.39 -3.72 -0.50
N ALA A 237 12.23 -3.23 -1.42
CA ALA A 237 12.48 -3.87 -2.68
C ALA A 237 13.97 -3.88 -3.03
N GLU A 238 14.40 -4.96 -3.67
CA GLU A 238 15.68 -5.07 -4.35
C GLU A 238 15.47 -5.45 -5.80
N PHE A 239 16.28 -4.87 -6.70
CA PHE A 239 16.26 -5.19 -8.11
C PHE A 239 17.67 -5.33 -8.65
N TRP A 240 17.97 -6.46 -9.28
CA TRP A 240 19.22 -6.68 -10.01
C TRP A 240 18.95 -6.60 -11.49
N ASN A 241 19.57 -5.61 -12.14
CA ASN A 241 19.42 -5.37 -13.57
C ASN A 241 20.78 -5.06 -14.19
N GLN A 242 21.21 -5.85 -15.17
CA GLN A 242 22.44 -5.60 -15.93
C GLN A 242 23.67 -5.31 -15.05
N GLY A 243 23.84 -6.08 -13.97
CA GLY A 243 24.97 -5.92 -13.02
C GLY A 243 24.81 -4.80 -11.99
N ARG A 244 23.73 -4.00 -12.06
CA ARG A 244 23.37 -3.03 -11.01
C ARG A 244 22.51 -3.69 -9.94
N HIS A 245 22.72 -3.30 -8.69
CA HIS A 245 21.87 -3.67 -7.55
C HIS A 245 21.21 -2.41 -7.01
N LEU A 246 19.89 -2.37 -7.11
CA LEU A 246 19.06 -1.25 -6.69
C LEU A 246 18.26 -1.67 -5.46
N THR A 247 18.11 -0.76 -4.52
CA THR A 247 17.36 -0.98 -3.27
C THR A 247 16.40 0.17 -3.03
N ALA A 248 15.25 -0.14 -2.44
CA ALA A 248 14.26 0.84 -2.03
C ALA A 248 13.66 0.41 -0.68
N PHE A 249 13.64 1.30 0.29
CA PHE A 249 13.09 1.10 1.63
C PHE A 249 12.01 2.14 1.88
N ARG A 250 10.81 1.68 2.28
CA ARG A 250 9.73 2.58 2.68
C ARG A 250 10.11 3.24 4.00
N TYR A 251 10.06 4.57 4.04
CA TYR A 251 10.35 5.38 5.21
C TYR A 251 9.18 6.33 5.45
N GLU A 252 8.74 6.41 6.70
CA GLU A 252 7.76 7.41 7.13
C GLU A 252 8.50 8.47 7.93
N THR A 253 8.42 9.70 7.43
CA THR A 253 9.06 10.86 8.04
C THR A 253 8.34 11.26 9.33
N LEU A 254 8.98 12.12 10.14
CA LEU A 254 8.37 12.65 11.36
C LEU A 254 7.10 13.49 11.10
N SER A 255 6.93 14.03 9.89
CA SER A 255 5.71 14.73 9.47
C SER A 255 4.57 13.79 9.06
N GLY A 256 4.83 12.48 8.99
CA GLY A 256 3.88 11.48 8.51
C GLY A 256 3.89 11.28 6.99
N ASP A 257 4.80 11.96 6.27
CA ASP A 257 4.96 11.75 4.84
C ASP A 257 5.70 10.43 4.57
N VAL A 258 5.23 9.68 3.58
CA VAL A 258 5.83 8.40 3.18
C VAL A 258 6.70 8.59 1.94
N GLU A 259 7.95 8.14 2.03
CA GLU A 259 8.89 8.12 0.93
C GLU A 259 9.58 6.76 0.78
N TYR A 260 10.28 6.58 -0.33
CA TYR A 260 11.14 5.43 -0.56
C TYR A 260 12.56 5.91 -0.71
N LEU A 261 13.47 5.34 0.07
CA LEU A 261 14.88 5.71 0.10
C LEU A 261 15.75 4.56 -0.38
N ASN A 262 16.87 4.86 -1.04
CA ASN A 262 17.89 3.87 -1.32
C ASN A 262 18.73 3.58 -0.05
N ILE A 263 19.68 2.64 -0.14
CA ILE A 263 20.58 2.28 0.98
C ILE A 263 21.44 3.44 1.51
N LYS A 264 21.62 4.52 0.73
CA LYS A 264 22.38 5.72 1.12
C LYS A 264 21.49 6.79 1.76
N GLY A 265 20.17 6.59 1.77
CA GLY A 265 19.19 7.58 2.23
C GLY A 265 18.74 8.57 1.15
N ASP A 266 19.11 8.37 -0.12
CA ASP A 266 18.62 9.25 -1.20
C ASP A 266 17.20 8.83 -1.60
N SER A 267 16.34 9.82 -1.89
CA SER A 267 14.98 9.55 -2.36
C SER A 267 14.97 8.83 -3.70
N MET A 268 14.13 7.79 -3.78
CA MET A 268 13.84 7.06 -5.01
C MET A 268 12.98 7.89 -5.98
N ARG A 269 12.27 8.93 -5.50
CA ARG A 269 11.60 9.91 -6.37
C ARG A 269 12.64 10.90 -6.89
N LYS A 270 13.10 10.67 -8.13
CA LYS A 270 13.97 11.62 -8.84
C LYS A 270 13.12 12.67 -9.57
N ALA A 271 13.74 13.67 -10.20
CA ALA A 271 13.01 14.74 -10.89
C ALA A 271 12.41 14.34 -12.25
N PHE A 272 13.00 13.38 -13.00
CA PHE A 272 12.46 12.90 -14.30
C PHE A 272 12.36 11.37 -14.52
N ILE A 273 11.15 10.79 -14.69
CA ILE A 273 10.93 9.40 -15.08
C ILE A 273 11.50 9.24 -16.48
N ARG A 274 12.21 8.14 -16.71
CA ARG A 274 12.90 7.95 -18.00
C ARG A 274 11.93 7.66 -19.14
N THR A 275 10.77 7.07 -18.81
CA THR A 275 9.83 6.56 -19.80
C THR A 275 8.40 7.05 -19.49
N PRO A 276 7.92 8.10 -20.17
CA PRO A 276 6.61 8.70 -19.90
C PRO A 276 5.42 7.91 -20.48
N VAL A 277 5.67 6.85 -21.25
CA VAL A 277 4.65 6.05 -21.92
C VAL A 277 4.78 4.59 -21.49
N ALA A 278 3.69 3.99 -21.00
CA ALA A 278 3.73 2.60 -20.56
C ALA A 278 3.87 1.65 -21.76
N PHE A 279 4.86 0.74 -21.72
CA PHE A 279 4.99 -0.40 -22.64
C PHE A 279 5.20 -0.06 -24.13
N SER A 280 5.83 1.07 -24.44
CA SER A 280 6.14 1.46 -25.83
C SER A 280 7.59 1.14 -26.23
N ARG A 281 7.80 0.64 -27.46
CA ARG A 281 9.16 0.50 -28.03
C ARG A 281 9.66 1.86 -28.51
N ILE A 282 10.96 2.14 -28.35
CA ILE A 282 11.57 3.31 -29.02
C ILE A 282 11.71 3.00 -30.51
N SER A 283 11.00 3.74 -31.35
CA SER A 283 11.16 3.67 -32.81
C SER A 283 12.34 4.54 -33.29
N SER A 284 12.62 5.65 -32.61
CA SER A 284 13.75 6.54 -32.92
C SER A 284 14.31 7.22 -31.69
N ARG A 285 15.64 7.22 -31.54
CA ARG A 285 16.33 7.87 -30.41
C ARG A 285 16.66 9.34 -30.71
N PHE A 286 16.87 10.13 -29.68
CA PHE A 286 17.51 11.44 -29.80
C PHE A 286 18.85 11.31 -30.51
N ASN A 287 19.05 12.07 -31.58
CA ASN A 287 20.26 12.00 -32.37
C ASN A 287 20.53 13.36 -33.04
N PRO A 288 21.46 14.17 -32.50
CA PRO A 288 21.79 15.48 -33.06
C PRO A 288 22.47 15.39 -34.43
N GLY A 289 23.13 14.26 -34.72
CA GLY A 289 23.84 13.97 -35.97
C GLY A 289 23.04 13.15 -36.99
N ARG A 290 21.72 12.98 -36.82
CA ARG A 290 20.92 12.11 -37.70
C ARG A 290 21.01 12.59 -39.16
N LYS A 291 21.60 11.76 -40.02
CA LYS A 291 21.68 12.03 -41.46
C LYS A 291 20.34 11.72 -42.12
N HIS A 292 19.79 12.68 -42.85
CA HIS A 292 18.54 12.49 -43.58
C HIS A 292 18.80 11.64 -44.83
N PRO A 293 18.18 10.45 -44.96
CA PRO A 293 18.55 9.45 -45.97
C PRO A 293 18.33 9.94 -47.41
N VAL A 294 17.37 10.84 -47.62
CA VAL A 294 17.04 11.38 -48.96
C VAL A 294 17.77 12.69 -49.27
N LEU A 295 18.04 13.52 -48.25
CA LEU A 295 18.55 14.88 -48.45
C LEU A 295 20.07 14.97 -48.24
N ASN A 296 20.70 13.88 -47.76
CA ASN A 296 22.12 13.78 -47.42
C ASN A 296 22.64 14.88 -46.48
N ARG A 297 21.76 15.54 -45.72
CA ARG A 297 22.10 16.57 -44.74
C ARG A 297 21.84 16.09 -43.32
N ILE A 298 22.56 16.64 -42.35
CA ILE A 298 22.30 16.38 -40.93
C ILE A 298 21.03 17.12 -40.51
N ARG A 299 20.05 16.38 -40.00
CA ARG A 299 18.83 16.92 -39.41
C ARG A 299 18.60 16.25 -38.06
N ALA A 300 18.98 16.96 -37.02
CA ALA A 300 18.87 16.53 -35.63
C ALA A 300 17.46 16.02 -35.30
N HIS A 301 17.41 14.83 -34.70
CA HIS A 301 16.23 14.37 -33.99
C HIS A 301 16.29 14.87 -32.55
N LYS A 302 15.49 15.89 -32.23
CA LYS A 302 15.53 16.60 -30.94
C LYS A 302 14.58 16.00 -29.89
N GLY A 303 14.23 14.73 -30.03
CA GLY A 303 13.37 14.00 -29.11
C GLY A 303 13.59 12.50 -29.22
N THR A 304 12.83 11.74 -28.46
CA THR A 304 12.78 10.28 -28.54
C THR A 304 11.36 9.87 -28.93
N ASP A 305 11.25 9.04 -29.95
CA ASP A 305 9.96 8.58 -30.47
C ASP A 305 9.61 7.23 -29.86
N TYR A 306 8.46 7.18 -29.20
CA TYR A 306 7.87 5.99 -28.63
C TYR A 306 6.72 5.52 -29.52
N ALA A 307 6.81 4.31 -30.06
CA ALA A 307 5.72 3.72 -30.82
C ALA A 307 4.70 3.10 -29.85
N ALA A 308 3.47 3.60 -29.90
CA ALA A 308 2.35 3.13 -29.07
C ALA A 308 1.02 3.25 -29.84
N PRO A 309 0.02 2.39 -29.56
CA PRO A 309 -1.32 2.54 -30.11
C PRO A 309 -1.95 3.90 -29.75
N SER A 310 -2.78 4.44 -30.64
CA SER A 310 -3.56 5.66 -30.36
C SER A 310 -4.37 5.51 -29.06
N GLY A 311 -4.36 6.53 -28.21
CA GLY A 311 -5.03 6.53 -26.92
C GLY A 311 -4.19 6.00 -25.74
N THR A 312 -2.96 5.55 -25.98
CA THR A 312 -2.05 5.17 -24.90
C THR A 312 -1.78 6.36 -23.96
N PRO A 313 -2.03 6.22 -22.64
CA PRO A 313 -1.79 7.31 -21.70
C PRO A 313 -0.32 7.75 -21.67
N ILE A 314 -0.11 9.06 -21.73
CA ILE A 314 1.21 9.70 -21.60
C ILE A 314 1.26 10.40 -20.24
N LYS A 315 2.29 10.10 -19.45
CA LYS A 315 2.55 10.71 -18.15
C LYS A 315 3.55 11.85 -18.28
N ALA A 316 3.47 12.84 -17.40
CA ALA A 316 4.53 13.84 -17.28
C ALA A 316 5.83 13.15 -16.86
N ALA A 317 6.95 13.56 -17.48
CA ALA A 317 8.25 13.04 -17.09
C ALA A 317 8.62 13.42 -15.65
N GLY A 318 8.06 14.47 -15.09
CA GLY A 318 8.28 14.85 -13.69
C GLY A 318 7.22 15.81 -13.22
N ASP A 319 7.29 16.21 -11.96
CA ASP A 319 6.47 17.29 -11.44
C ASP A 319 6.81 18.59 -12.19
N GLY A 320 5.78 19.31 -12.64
CA GLY A 320 5.98 20.49 -13.48
C GLY A 320 4.71 21.29 -13.71
N LYS A 321 4.88 22.48 -14.26
CA LYS A 321 3.78 23.37 -14.64
C LYS A 321 3.56 23.30 -16.14
N VAL A 322 2.34 23.04 -16.57
CA VAL A 322 1.96 23.18 -17.99
C VAL A 322 2.16 24.64 -18.38
N ILE A 323 3.06 24.88 -19.34
CA ILE A 323 3.31 26.22 -19.90
C ILE A 323 2.73 26.36 -21.31
N PHE A 324 2.35 25.25 -21.95
CA PHE A 324 1.64 25.24 -23.22
C PHE A 324 0.82 23.94 -23.37
N ALA A 325 -0.39 24.04 -23.90
CA ALA A 325 -1.20 22.91 -24.34
C ALA A 325 -1.99 23.34 -25.59
N GLY A 326 -1.76 22.68 -26.72
CA GLY A 326 -2.42 23.01 -27.98
C GLY A 326 -1.69 22.46 -29.19
N VAL A 327 -2.02 22.97 -30.38
CA VAL A 327 -1.38 22.56 -31.65
C VAL A 327 -0.15 23.42 -31.90
N LYS A 328 1.01 22.81 -32.23
CA LYS A 328 2.26 23.55 -32.49
C LYS A 328 3.01 23.02 -33.72
N GLY A 329 2.67 23.57 -34.89
CA GLY A 329 3.36 23.27 -36.16
C GLY A 329 3.49 21.77 -36.42
N GLY A 330 4.69 21.31 -36.79
CA GLY A 330 4.96 19.90 -37.10
C GLY A 330 4.87 18.92 -35.92
N TYR A 331 4.70 19.41 -34.67
CA TYR A 331 4.45 18.53 -33.51
C TYR A 331 2.99 18.04 -33.43
N GLY A 332 2.05 18.71 -34.09
CA GLY A 332 0.62 18.45 -33.88
C GLY A 332 0.18 18.86 -32.47
N ASN A 333 -0.66 18.03 -31.84
CA ASN A 333 -1.09 18.21 -30.45
C ASN A 333 0.08 18.00 -29.50
N VAL A 334 0.43 19.03 -28.72
CA VAL A 334 1.57 18.99 -27.80
C VAL A 334 1.24 19.67 -26.47
N ILE A 335 1.79 19.10 -25.40
CA ILE A 335 1.83 19.70 -24.07
C ILE A 335 3.30 19.94 -23.72
N ILE A 336 3.62 21.14 -23.24
CA ILE A 336 4.96 21.51 -22.80
C ILE A 336 4.90 21.81 -21.31
N LEU A 337 5.75 21.15 -20.53
CA LEU A 337 5.80 21.29 -19.08
C LEU A 337 7.13 21.92 -18.67
N LYS A 338 7.09 22.98 -17.85
CA LYS A 338 8.29 23.51 -17.20
C LYS A 338 8.52 22.77 -15.90
N HIS A 339 9.72 22.23 -15.72
CA HIS A 339 10.13 21.49 -14.54
C HIS A 339 11.21 22.28 -13.80
N GLY A 340 10.82 22.97 -12.72
CA GLY A 340 11.70 23.88 -11.99
C GLY A 340 12.10 25.12 -12.81
N GLN A 341 13.35 25.55 -12.71
CA GLN A 341 13.87 26.71 -13.45
C GLN A 341 14.64 26.36 -14.72
N ILE A 342 15.08 25.11 -14.86
CA ILE A 342 16.11 24.71 -15.82
C ILE A 342 15.55 23.84 -16.96
N TYR A 343 14.51 23.05 -16.72
CA TYR A 343 14.03 22.03 -17.67
C TYR A 343 12.65 22.35 -18.24
N THR A 344 12.41 21.97 -19.50
CA THR A 344 11.17 22.17 -20.26
C THR A 344 10.94 21.03 -21.24
#